data_AF-A0A955NW65-F1
#
_entry.id   AF-A0A955NW65-F1
#
_cell.length_a   1.000
_cell.length_b   1.000
_cell.length_c   1.000
_cell.angle_alpha   90.00
_cell.angle_beta   90.00
_cell.angle_gamma   90.00
#
_symmetry.space_group_name_H-M   'P 1'
#
loop_
_entity.id
_entity.type
_entity.pdbx_description
1 polymer ?
#
loop_
_entity_poly.entity_id
_entity_poly.type
_entity_poly.pdbx_seq_one_letter_code
_entity_poly.pdbx_strand_id
1 'polypeptide(L)'
;TLAIGFFNHSNIDIDIGPLRYFFNNPRMHIWHHTHPDCGPTLCNFGLNLSLWDWIFGTAYQPEGKFPERIGLAEEDRFPDSLWAQLIYPLRLKKGE
;
A
#
# COMPACT_ATOMS: atom_id res chain seq x y z
N THR A 1 -3.61 13.01 9.88
CA THR A 1 -3.94 11.90 8.95
C THR A 1 -4.09 12.37 7.52
N LEU A 2 -4.94 13.36 7.20
CA LEU A 2 -5.20 13.79 5.82
C LEU A 2 -3.93 14.15 5.03
N ALA A 3 -3.05 14.98 5.62
CA ALA A 3 -1.81 15.40 4.97
C ALA A 3 -0.84 14.24 4.68
N ILE A 4 -0.63 13.34 5.65
CA ILE A 4 0.26 12.17 5.47
C ILE A 4 -0.36 11.16 4.49
N GLY A 5 -1.68 10.97 4.53
CA GLY A 5 -2.39 10.13 3.57
C GLY A 5 -2.19 10.61 2.13
N PHE A 6 -2.37 11.92 1.88
CA PHE A 6 -2.08 12.50 0.56
C PHE A 6 -0.60 12.42 0.21
N PHE A 7 0.28 12.69 1.17
CA PHE A 7 1.73 12.57 0.97
C PHE A 7 2.09 11.16 0.49
N ASN A 8 1.67 10.11 1.19
CA ASN A 8 1.96 8.72 0.84
C ASN A 8 1.43 8.29 -0.54
N HIS A 9 0.41 8.96 -1.09
CA HIS A 9 -0.18 8.67 -2.40
C HIS A 9 0.15 9.74 -3.46
N SER A 10 1.17 10.56 -3.25
CA SER A 10 1.49 11.68 -4.15
C SER A 10 2.30 11.29 -5.40
N ASN A 11 2.61 10.00 -5.60
CA ASN A 11 3.44 9.47 -6.69
C ASN A 11 4.80 10.18 -6.86
N ILE A 12 5.33 10.80 -5.80
CA ILE A 12 6.65 11.42 -5.80
C ILE A 12 7.69 10.45 -5.26
N ASP A 13 8.85 10.42 -5.92
CA ASP A 13 10.01 9.69 -5.44
C ASP A 13 10.80 10.56 -4.45
N ILE A 14 10.46 10.49 -3.16
CA ILE A 14 11.11 11.26 -2.10
C ILE A 14 11.70 10.36 -1.02
N ASP A 15 13.00 10.54 -0.75
CA ASP A 15 13.64 10.00 0.44
C ASP A 15 13.51 11.00 1.60
N ILE A 16 12.85 10.58 2.68
CA ILE A 16 12.80 11.38 3.92
C ILE A 16 13.94 11.01 4.89
N GLY A 17 14.88 10.17 4.45
CA GLY A 17 16.07 9.79 5.21
C GLY A 17 15.71 9.11 6.53
N PRO A 18 16.39 9.44 7.64
CA PRO A 18 16.13 8.83 8.95
C PRO A 18 14.69 8.99 9.46
N LEU A 19 13.93 9.96 8.95
CA LEU A 19 12.52 10.13 9.33
C LEU A 19 11.65 8.94 8.91
N ARG A 20 12.11 8.12 7.95
CA ARG A 20 11.42 6.88 7.50
C ARG A 20 11.22 5.85 8.61
N TYR A 21 12.00 5.94 9.69
CA TYR A 21 11.84 5.06 10.86
C TYR A 21 10.67 5.46 11.76
N PHE A 22 10.17 6.68 11.63
CA PHE A 22 9.06 7.18 12.42
C PHE A 22 7.82 7.43 11.57
N PHE A 23 7.99 8.02 10.39
CA PHE A 23 6.92 8.40 9.48
C PHE A 23 6.94 7.56 8.20
N ASN A 24 5.75 7.16 7.77
CA ASN A 24 5.59 6.58 6.45
C ASN A 24 5.82 7.65 5.35
N ASN A 25 6.11 7.19 4.14
CA ASN A 25 6.47 8.02 3.01
C ASN A 25 6.06 7.33 1.69
N PRO A 26 6.03 8.04 0.55
CA PRO A 26 5.65 7.47 -0.74
C PRO A 26 6.42 6.20 -1.12
N ARG A 27 7.74 6.15 -0.88
CA ARG A 27 8.58 5.01 -1.24
C ARG A 27 8.24 3.76 -0.44
N MET A 28 7.86 3.90 0.83
CA MET A 28 7.45 2.78 1.68
C MET A 28 6.01 2.37 1.41
N HIS A 29 5.11 3.35 1.38
CA HIS A 29 3.67 3.10 1.26
C HIS A 29 3.28 2.45 -0.06
N ILE A 30 3.98 2.74 -1.17
CA ILE A 30 3.68 2.07 -2.45
C ILE A 30 3.90 0.55 -2.38
N TRP A 31 4.85 0.08 -1.55
CA TRP A 31 5.08 -1.35 -1.39
C TRP A 31 3.93 -2.07 -0.68
N HIS A 32 3.17 -1.37 0.16
CA HIS A 32 1.93 -1.91 0.73
C HIS A 32 0.90 -2.27 -0.36
N HIS A 33 0.92 -1.55 -1.49
CA HIS A 33 0.03 -1.76 -2.64
C HIS A 33 0.60 -2.69 -3.71
N THR A 34 1.76 -3.30 -3.46
CA THR A 34 2.40 -4.20 -4.43
C THR A 34 1.46 -5.33 -4.79
N HIS A 35 1.39 -5.64 -6.08
CA HIS A 35 0.63 -6.79 -6.54
C HIS A 35 1.17 -8.07 -5.89
N PRO A 36 0.33 -9.00 -5.41
CA PRO A 36 0.76 -10.21 -4.69
C PRO A 36 1.83 -11.07 -5.39
N ASP A 37 1.82 -11.11 -6.72
CA ASP A 37 2.81 -11.85 -7.52
C ASP A 37 4.20 -11.18 -7.62
N CYS A 38 4.32 -9.91 -7.22
CA CYS A 38 5.49 -9.08 -7.51
C CYS A 38 6.28 -8.67 -6.26
N GLY A 39 5.81 -9.01 -5.05
CA GLY A 39 6.46 -8.57 -3.82
C GLY A 39 5.74 -9.00 -2.55
N PRO A 40 6.14 -8.45 -1.39
CA PRO A 40 5.54 -8.80 -0.12
C PRO A 40 4.08 -8.36 -0.03
N THR A 41 3.23 -9.23 0.51
CA THR A 41 1.79 -8.98 0.70
C THR A 41 1.42 -8.56 2.12
N LEU A 42 2.34 -8.73 3.08
CA LEU A 42 2.13 -8.46 4.50
C LEU A 42 3.21 -7.51 5.03
N CYS A 43 3.22 -6.28 4.54
CA CYS A 43 4.18 -5.26 4.94
C CYS A 43 3.57 -3.86 5.03
N ASN A 44 4.27 -2.97 5.73
CA ASN A 44 4.03 -1.53 5.79
C ASN A 44 2.59 -1.17 6.19
N PHE A 45 2.11 -1.75 7.28
CA PHE A 45 0.75 -1.56 7.79
C PHE A 45 0.50 -0.16 8.36
N GLY A 46 1.56 0.51 8.83
CA GLY A 46 1.48 1.82 9.47
C GLY A 46 1.29 2.95 8.46
N LEU A 47 0.07 3.45 8.28
CA LEU A 47 -0.19 4.57 7.34
C LEU A 47 0.54 5.88 7.74
N ASN A 48 0.52 6.26 9.02
CA ASN A 48 1.19 7.49 9.47
C ASN A 48 2.55 7.19 10.10
N LEU A 49 2.57 6.24 11.03
CA LEU A 49 3.76 5.87 11.78
C LEU A 49 4.29 4.53 11.28
N SER A 50 5.33 4.58 10.45
CA SER A 50 6.10 3.40 10.03
C SER A 50 6.87 2.78 11.20
N LEU A 51 7.02 3.50 12.31
CA LEU A 51 7.65 3.01 13.55
C LEU A 51 7.14 1.63 13.95
N TRP A 52 5.83 1.41 13.84
CA TRP A 52 5.24 0.12 14.19
C TRP A 52 5.72 -0.99 13.27
N ASP A 53 5.87 -0.72 11.98
CA ASP A 53 6.40 -1.70 11.03
C ASP A 53 7.85 -2.08 11.34
N TRP A 54 8.66 -1.13 11.80
CA TRP A 54 10.02 -1.42 12.23
C TRP A 54 10.07 -2.23 13.52
N ILE A 55 9.22 -1.89 14.51
CA ILE A 55 9.15 -2.61 15.80
C ILE A 55 8.68 -4.05 15.62
N PHE A 56 7.69 -4.27 14.75
CA PHE A 56 7.09 -5.59 14.55
C PHE A 56 7.67 -6.37 13.36
N GLY A 57 8.69 -5.82 12.68
CA GLY A 57 9.41 -6.51 11.61
C GLY A 57 8.60 -6.63 10.30
N THR A 58 7.65 -5.73 10.06
CA THR A 58 6.82 -5.69 8.85
C THR A 58 7.21 -4.56 7.89
N ALA A 59 8.30 -3.83 8.18
CA ALA A 59 8.82 -2.78 7.32
C ALA A 59 9.52 -3.35 6.07
N TYR A 60 9.15 -2.84 4.90
CA TYR A 60 9.72 -3.19 3.61
C TYR A 60 9.90 -1.95 2.73
N GLN A 61 11.15 -1.57 2.48
CA GLN A 61 11.50 -0.46 1.58
C GLN A 61 12.89 -0.72 0.96
N PRO A 62 12.99 -1.56 -0.08
CA PRO A 62 14.25 -1.81 -0.77
C PRO A 62 14.79 -0.52 -1.40
N GLU A 63 16.10 -0.30 -1.29
CA GLU A 63 16.75 0.90 -1.80
C GLU A 63 16.73 0.95 -3.34
N GLY A 64 16.35 2.10 -3.90
CA GLY A 64 16.36 2.34 -5.35
C GLY A 64 15.39 1.48 -6.16
N LYS A 65 14.39 0.86 -5.52
CA LYS A 65 13.41 -0.01 -6.18
C LYS A 65 11.98 0.47 -5.94
N PHE A 66 11.15 0.23 -6.94
CA PHE A 66 9.70 0.35 -6.90
C PHE A 66 9.07 -1.00 -7.25
N PRO A 67 7.83 -1.26 -6.81
CA PRO A 67 7.12 -2.47 -7.22
C PRO A 67 6.93 -2.49 -8.74
N GLU A 68 7.12 -3.66 -9.34
CA GLU A 68 6.91 -3.86 -10.78
C GLU A 68 5.45 -3.66 -11.18
N ARG A 69 4.53 -4.11 -10.31
CA ARG A 69 3.08 -3.93 -10.45
C ARG A 69 2.45 -3.68 -9.09
N ILE A 70 1.42 -2.85 -9.07
CA ILE A 70 0.53 -2.62 -7.92
C ILE A 70 -0.86 -3.19 -8.24
N GLY A 71 -1.68 -3.45 -7.22
CA GLY A 71 -3.08 -3.85 -7.43
C GLY A 71 -3.47 -5.14 -6.71
N LEU A 72 -4.57 -5.74 -7.17
CA LEU A 72 -5.22 -6.87 -6.53
C LEU A 72 -5.01 -8.16 -7.33
N ALA A 73 -4.92 -9.31 -6.65
CA ALA A 73 -4.79 -10.61 -7.34
C ALA A 73 -5.98 -10.94 -8.27
N GLU A 74 -7.18 -10.45 -7.96
CA GLU A 74 -8.38 -10.67 -8.75
C GLU A 74 -8.75 -9.44 -9.60
N GLU A 75 -7.76 -8.68 -10.10
CA GLU A 75 -7.97 -7.46 -10.90
C GLU A 75 -8.91 -7.70 -12.10
N ASP A 76 -8.72 -8.80 -12.84
CA ASP A 76 -9.57 -9.17 -13.99
C ASP A 76 -11.06 -9.38 -13.64
N ARG A 77 -11.36 -9.61 -12.34
CA ARG A 77 -12.73 -9.80 -11.83
C ARG A 77 -13.25 -8.55 -11.11
N PHE A 78 -12.43 -7.51 -10.98
CA PHE A 78 -12.82 -6.26 -10.34
C PHE A 78 -13.65 -5.40 -11.30
N PRO A 79 -14.74 -4.77 -10.84
CA PRO A 79 -15.61 -4.01 -11.74
C PRO A 79 -14.96 -2.71 -12.25
N ASP A 80 -15.16 -2.40 -13.53
CA ASP A 80 -14.64 -1.16 -14.15
C ASP A 80 -15.50 0.09 -13.90
N SER A 81 -16.81 -0.09 -13.66
CA SER A 81 -17.71 1.05 -13.48
C SER A 81 -17.70 1.55 -12.03
N LEU A 82 -17.69 2.88 -11.85
CA LEU A 82 -17.75 3.52 -10.53
C LEU A 82 -18.87 2.96 -9.64
N TRP A 83 -20.08 2.84 -10.19
CA TRP A 83 -21.23 2.32 -9.44
C TRP A 83 -21.05 0.87 -9.01
N ALA A 84 -20.49 0.04 -9.88
CA ALA A 84 -20.21 -1.34 -9.53
C ALA A 84 -19.10 -1.44 -8.47
N GLN A 85 -18.06 -0.60 -8.51
CA GLN A 85 -17.03 -0.54 -7.46
C GLN A 85 -17.58 -0.09 -6.11
N LEU A 86 -18.47 0.91 -6.08
CA LEU A 86 -19.12 1.38 -4.84
C LEU A 86 -20.01 0.30 -4.20
N ILE A 87 -20.67 -0.54 -5.01
CA ILE A 87 -21.57 -1.61 -4.54
C ILE A 87 -20.80 -2.91 -4.28
N TYR A 88 -19.65 -3.12 -4.91
CA TYR A 88 -18.81 -4.32 -4.81
C TYR A 88 -18.61 -4.83 -3.37
N PRO A 89 -18.22 -4.00 -2.38
CA PRO A 89 -18.02 -4.47 -1.00
C PRO A 89 -19.32 -4.90 -0.30
N LEU A 90 -20.50 -4.47 -0.77
CA LEU A 90 -21.80 -4.87 -0.23
C LEU A 90 -22.31 -6.19 -0.81
N ARG A 91 -21.71 -6.67 -1.91
CA ARG A 91 -22.01 -7.98 -2.46
C ARG A 91 -21.34 -9.02 -1.57
N LEU A 92 -22.09 -9.56 -0.61
CA LEU A 92 -21.67 -10.70 0.19
C LEU A 92 -21.22 -11.83 -0.76
N LYS A 93 -19.93 -12.18 -0.74
CA LYS A 93 -19.49 -13.48 -1.27
C LYS A 93 -20.25 -14.51 -0.45
N LYS A 94 -21.12 -15.30 -1.10
CA LYS A 94 -21.66 -16.51 -0.50
C LYS A 94 -20.43 -17.38 -0.22
N GLY A 95 -20.14 -17.63 1.05
CA GLY A 95 -18.93 -18.32 1.48
C GLY A 95 -18.75 -19.63 0.69
N GLU A 96 -17.52 -19.88 0.26
CA GLU A 96 -17.03 -21.21 -0.08
C GLU A 96 -16.67 -21.96 1.21
#